data_AF-A0A6I9TWW2-F1
#
_entry.id   AF-A0A6I9TWW2-F1
#
_cell.length_a   1.000
_cell.length_b   1.000
_cell.length_c   1.000
_cell.angle_alpha   90.00
_cell.angle_beta   90.00
_cell.angle_gamma   90.00
#
_symmetry.space_group_name_H-M   'P 1'
#
loop_
_entity.id
_entity.type
_entity.pdbx_description
1 polymer ?
#
loop_
_entity_poly.entity_id
_entity_poly.type
_entity_poly.pdbx_seq_one_letter_code
_entity_poly.pdbx_strand_id
1 'polypeptide(L)'
;MEYVIPQQLVATLLSQLAISGSNLLIGRPASLSIRRSNHIFCFKERKLYVKPSKKHKQSKIAVEDKDYAHVIWWKEKMQMCRKPSSVLLVKRLTFSNLLGVDTTLKNGSLKEGTLNWEILQFKSKFPREVLLCRVGDFYEAIGTDACILVEYAGLNPFGGLRSDSIPRAGCPVVNLRQTLDDLTRNGFSVCIVEEVQGPTQARTRKSRFISGHAHPGSPYVFGLVGDDHDLDFPEPMPVVGISRSAKGYCMVSVLETMKTYSAEDGLTEEALVTKLRTCRCHHLFLHASLKHNSSGTCRWGEFGEGGLLWGECNARQFEWFDGNPVNELLKKVKELYGLEDDITFRNVTVASENRPSPLHLGTATQIGALPTEGIPCLLKVLLPSNCTGLPIMYVRDLLLNPPAYEIASTIQEACKLMSNITCSVPEFTCVPSAKLVKLLESKETNHIEFCKIKSVLDDILQLYTNSELNEILKLLMDPTWVATGLKVELETLVNECKSVSRRIGEIISLDGENDQKITSHPIIPNEFFEDMESSWKGRVKRIHLEEEFAEVDAAAEALSVAVSLSDFLKITINMHSYTT
;
A
#
# COMPACT_ATOMS: atom_id res chain seq x y z
N MET A 1 31.96 12.20 -12.19
CA MET A 1 30.57 11.92 -12.62
C MET A 1 29.83 11.30 -11.44
N GLU A 2 29.76 12.05 -10.34
CA GLU A 2 29.11 11.67 -9.08
C GLU A 2 28.01 12.71 -8.82
N TYR A 3 26.88 12.64 -9.53
CA TYR A 3 25.79 13.61 -9.34
C TYR A 3 24.43 12.94 -9.59
N VAL A 4 23.95 12.20 -8.59
CA VAL A 4 22.58 11.64 -8.50
C VAL A 4 21.64 12.56 -7.68
N ILE A 5 22.21 13.65 -7.18
CA ILE A 5 21.61 14.58 -6.21
C ILE A 5 20.37 15.37 -6.70
N PRO A 6 20.17 15.73 -8.00
CA PRO A 6 18.93 16.40 -8.45
C PRO A 6 17.72 15.51 -8.36
N GLN A 7 17.95 14.20 -8.57
CA GLN A 7 16.92 13.19 -8.74
C GLN A 7 16.37 12.76 -7.38
N GLN A 8 17.24 12.78 -6.38
CA GLN A 8 16.93 12.62 -4.97
C GLN A 8 16.12 13.81 -4.45
N LEU A 9 16.51 15.05 -4.77
CA LEU A 9 15.78 16.24 -4.34
C LEU A 9 14.33 16.22 -4.82
N VAL A 10 14.10 16.05 -6.13
CA VAL A 10 12.78 16.14 -6.74
C VAL A 10 11.84 15.03 -6.25
N ALA A 11 12.34 13.79 -6.13
CA ALA A 11 11.55 12.66 -5.65
C ALA A 11 11.24 12.74 -4.14
N THR A 12 12.13 13.36 -3.36
CA THR A 12 12.08 13.41 -1.89
C THR A 12 11.39 14.68 -1.38
N LEU A 13 11.51 15.80 -2.10
CA LEU A 13 10.80 17.07 -1.86
C LEU A 13 9.28 16.90 -1.86
N LEU A 14 8.75 15.92 -2.60
CA LEU A 14 7.33 15.83 -2.93
C LEU A 14 6.61 14.62 -2.34
N SER A 15 7.33 13.62 -1.82
CA SER A 15 6.69 12.59 -0.99
C SER A 15 6.07 13.16 0.29
N GLN A 16 6.51 14.35 0.70
CA GLN A 16 6.12 15.01 1.94
C GLN A 16 5.14 16.17 1.78
N LEU A 17 5.00 16.74 0.58
CA LEU A 17 4.10 17.87 0.32
C LEU A 17 2.66 17.44 0.01
N ALA A 18 2.40 16.13 -0.16
CA ALA A 18 1.06 15.61 -0.36
C ALA A 18 0.19 15.58 0.93
N ILE A 19 0.71 16.06 2.08
CA ILE A 19 0.03 15.98 3.38
C ILE A 19 -0.70 17.30 3.76
N SER A 20 -0.53 18.39 3.00
CA SER A 20 -1.22 19.65 3.29
C SER A 20 -2.30 19.93 2.24
N GLY A 21 -3.49 19.40 2.51
CA GLY A 21 -4.64 19.60 1.62
C GLY A 21 -5.94 19.02 2.14
N SER A 22 -6.15 18.98 3.46
CA SER A 22 -7.45 18.65 4.07
C SER A 22 -7.51 19.14 5.52
N ASN A 23 -8.59 19.85 5.86
CA ASN A 23 -8.86 20.49 7.15
C ASN A 23 -8.59 19.60 8.38
N LEU A 24 -7.55 19.92 9.15
CA LEU A 24 -7.40 19.48 10.55
C LEU A 24 -7.90 20.60 11.47
N LEU A 25 -9.23 20.68 11.60
CA LEU A 25 -9.90 21.47 12.64
C LEU A 25 -9.92 20.69 13.97
N ILE A 26 -9.14 21.20 14.93
CA ILE A 26 -9.40 21.38 16.37
C ILE A 26 -9.64 20.15 17.28
N GLY A 27 -8.84 20.10 18.34
CA GLY A 27 -9.23 19.61 19.67
C GLY A 27 -8.20 19.98 20.76
N ARG A 28 -8.52 20.98 21.61
CA ARG A 28 -7.78 21.29 22.86
C ARG A 28 -7.99 20.18 23.91
N PRO A 29 -7.07 19.98 24.87
CA PRO A 29 -7.19 18.91 25.86
C PRO A 29 -8.18 19.29 26.96
N ALA A 30 -9.13 18.41 27.23
CA ALA A 30 -9.88 18.38 28.49
C ALA A 30 -9.37 17.19 29.31
N SER A 31 -8.87 17.49 30.50
CA SER A 31 -8.51 16.55 31.57
C SER A 31 -9.56 15.47 31.78
N LEU A 32 -9.17 14.19 31.89
CA LEU A 32 -9.79 13.19 32.78
C LEU A 32 -9.10 11.80 32.70
N SER A 33 -8.37 11.49 33.78
CA SER A 33 -8.33 10.21 34.51
C SER A 33 -8.16 8.90 33.72
N ILE A 34 -6.96 8.35 33.88
CA ILE A 34 -6.53 6.97 33.63
C ILE A 34 -7.51 5.96 34.23
N ARG A 35 -8.06 5.10 33.37
CA ARG A 35 -8.46 3.73 33.70
C ARG A 35 -8.05 2.82 32.55
N ARG A 36 -7.11 1.91 32.87
CA ARG A 36 -6.63 0.83 32.00
C ARG A 36 -7.79 0.08 31.34
N SER A 37 -7.83 0.10 30.01
CA SER A 37 -8.33 -0.99 29.17
C SER A 37 -7.87 -0.77 27.73
N ASN A 38 -7.24 -1.79 27.14
CA ASN A 38 -6.95 -1.84 25.70
C ASN A 38 -8.28 -1.78 24.92
N HIS A 39 -8.66 -0.58 24.49
CA HIS A 39 -9.76 -0.34 23.58
C HIS A 39 -9.22 0.32 22.32
N ILE A 40 -9.21 -0.46 21.24
CA ILE A 40 -9.08 -0.01 19.86
C ILE A 40 -10.10 1.12 19.66
N PHE A 41 -9.63 2.33 19.34
CA PHE A 41 -10.49 3.47 19.04
C PHE A 41 -11.23 3.21 17.73
N CYS A 42 -12.48 2.78 17.84
CA CYS A 42 -13.43 2.67 16.75
C CYS A 42 -13.77 4.07 16.23
N PHE A 43 -13.34 4.39 15.01
CA PHE A 43 -13.85 5.55 14.27
C PHE A 43 -15.37 5.42 14.14
N LYS A 44 -16.10 6.49 14.50
CA LYS A 44 -17.57 6.54 14.39
C LYS A 44 -18.00 6.55 12.92
N GLU A 45 -18.08 5.37 12.30
CA GLU A 45 -18.98 5.18 11.18
C GLU A 45 -20.43 5.12 11.68
N ARG A 46 -21.33 5.79 10.95
CA ARG A 46 -22.76 5.84 11.28
C ARG A 46 -23.34 4.43 11.22
N LYS A 47 -23.79 3.95 12.38
CA LYS A 47 -24.50 2.68 12.57
C LYS A 47 -25.75 2.60 11.67
N LEU A 48 -25.67 1.84 10.58
CA LEU A 48 -26.87 1.32 9.91
C LEU A 48 -27.36 0.10 10.69
N TYR A 49 -28.25 0.35 11.67
CA TYR A 49 -28.95 -0.71 12.38
C TYR A 49 -29.96 -1.39 11.45
N VAL A 50 -29.72 -2.66 11.09
CA VAL A 50 -30.75 -3.52 10.50
C VAL A 50 -31.68 -3.98 11.63
N LYS A 51 -32.92 -3.48 11.65
CA LYS A 51 -34.00 -4.06 12.46
C LYS A 51 -34.57 -5.30 11.75
N PRO A 52 -34.89 -6.39 12.48
CA PRO A 52 -35.43 -7.59 11.87
C PRO A 52 -36.90 -7.36 11.50
N SER A 53 -37.22 -7.34 10.21
CA SER A 53 -38.60 -7.45 9.75
C SER A 53 -38.86 -8.89 9.31
N LYS A 54 -39.74 -9.57 10.05
CA LYS A 54 -40.25 -10.90 9.69
C LYS A 54 -41.03 -10.80 8.38
N LYS A 55 -40.63 -11.56 7.36
CA LYS A 55 -41.54 -12.20 6.40
C LYS A 55 -40.84 -13.37 5.71
N HIS A 56 -41.39 -14.56 5.91
CA HIS A 56 -40.98 -15.80 5.26
C HIS A 56 -41.20 -15.76 3.74
N LYS A 57 -40.18 -16.15 2.99
CA LYS A 57 -40.32 -17.03 1.82
C LYS A 57 -38.96 -17.72 1.59
N GLN A 58 -38.93 -19.05 1.75
CA GLN A 58 -37.80 -19.87 1.33
C GLN A 58 -37.59 -19.67 -0.17
N SER A 59 -36.57 -18.91 -0.55
CA SER A 59 -36.10 -18.86 -1.93
C SER A 59 -34.92 -19.83 -2.06
N LYS A 60 -35.01 -20.75 -3.02
CA LYS A 60 -33.84 -21.50 -3.49
C LYS A 60 -32.80 -20.45 -3.91
N ILE A 61 -31.57 -20.59 -3.42
CA ILE A 61 -30.44 -19.73 -3.81
C ILE A 61 -30.16 -20.04 -5.29
N ALA A 62 -30.87 -19.36 -6.18
CA ALA A 62 -30.47 -19.21 -7.56
C ALA A 62 -29.37 -18.14 -7.58
N VAL A 63 -28.29 -18.38 -8.33
CA VAL A 63 -27.29 -17.34 -8.61
C VAL A 63 -28.05 -16.15 -9.21
N GLU A 64 -28.01 -15.00 -8.55
CA GLU A 64 -28.58 -13.78 -9.12
C GLU A 64 -27.81 -13.46 -10.42
N ASP A 65 -28.49 -13.00 -11.47
CA ASP A 65 -27.85 -12.72 -12.79
C ASP A 65 -26.60 -11.82 -12.67
N LYS A 66 -26.56 -10.96 -11.63
CA LYS A 66 -25.43 -10.09 -11.29
C LYS A 66 -24.18 -10.87 -10.86
N ASP A 67 -24.34 -12.00 -10.16
CA ASP A 67 -23.23 -12.79 -9.62
C ASP A 67 -22.65 -13.76 -10.65
N TYR A 68 -23.41 -14.09 -11.69
CA TYR A 68 -23.02 -15.08 -12.70
C TYR A 68 -21.67 -14.75 -13.35
N ALA A 69 -21.45 -13.48 -13.72
CA ALA A 69 -20.19 -13.04 -14.31
C ALA A 69 -18.99 -13.26 -13.39
N HIS A 70 -19.15 -13.03 -12.07
CA HIS A 70 -18.10 -13.25 -11.08
C HIS A 70 -17.83 -14.74 -10.84
N VAL A 71 -18.87 -15.58 -10.86
CA VAL A 71 -18.74 -17.03 -10.72
C VAL A 71 -17.99 -17.64 -11.90
N ILE A 72 -18.30 -17.23 -13.14
CA ILE A 72 -17.59 -17.70 -14.33
C ILE A 72 -16.12 -17.24 -14.31
N TRP A 73 -15.87 -15.99 -13.91
CA TRP A 73 -14.51 -15.48 -13.75
C TRP A 73 -13.68 -16.35 -12.78
N TRP A 74 -14.25 -16.71 -11.62
CA TRP A 74 -13.57 -17.62 -10.70
C TRP A 74 -13.38 -19.02 -11.28
N LYS A 75 -14.34 -19.53 -12.04
CA LYS A 75 -14.23 -20.83 -12.71
C LYS A 75 -13.05 -20.87 -13.68
N GLU A 76 -12.86 -19.82 -14.48
CA GLU A 76 -11.71 -19.68 -15.37
C GLU A 76 -10.41 -19.57 -14.59
N LYS A 77 -10.37 -18.77 -13.51
CA LYS A 77 -9.21 -18.66 -12.64
C LYS A 77 -8.80 -19.99 -12.00
N MET A 78 -9.76 -20.82 -11.58
CA MET A 78 -9.48 -22.14 -11.00
C MET A 78 -8.84 -23.11 -12.00
N GLN A 79 -9.01 -22.92 -13.31
CA GLN A 79 -8.35 -23.74 -14.33
C GLN A 79 -6.84 -23.49 -14.40
N MET A 80 -6.36 -22.36 -13.87
CA MET A 80 -4.95 -22.01 -13.85
C MET A 80 -4.18 -22.68 -12.71
N CYS A 81 -4.86 -23.30 -11.74
CA CYS A 81 -4.22 -23.98 -10.61
C CYS A 81 -3.42 -25.21 -11.09
N ARG A 82 -2.15 -25.29 -10.72
CA ARG A 82 -1.22 -26.36 -11.16
C ARG A 82 -0.78 -27.29 -10.04
N LYS A 83 -0.78 -26.84 -8.78
CA LYS A 83 -0.31 -27.70 -7.67
C LYS A 83 -1.23 -28.92 -7.50
N PRO A 84 -0.69 -30.13 -7.24
CA PRO A 84 -1.51 -31.33 -7.07
C PRO A 84 -2.61 -31.16 -5.99
N SER A 85 -2.26 -30.51 -4.87
CA SER A 85 -3.19 -30.24 -3.78
C SER A 85 -4.33 -29.30 -4.19
N SER A 86 -4.04 -28.22 -4.92
CA SER A 86 -5.07 -27.26 -5.36
C SER A 86 -5.99 -27.88 -6.41
N VAL A 87 -5.47 -28.65 -7.36
CA VAL A 87 -6.26 -29.37 -8.37
C VAL A 87 -7.26 -30.34 -7.71
N LEU A 88 -6.85 -31.02 -6.63
CA LEU A 88 -7.74 -31.90 -5.86
C LEU A 88 -8.84 -31.16 -5.09
N LEU A 89 -8.58 -29.92 -4.66
CA LEU A 89 -9.57 -29.06 -4.00
C LEU A 89 -10.54 -28.47 -5.02
N VAL A 90 -10.05 -28.04 -6.19
CA VAL A 90 -10.88 -27.48 -7.27
C VAL A 90 -11.94 -28.47 -7.74
N LYS A 91 -11.64 -29.77 -7.76
CA LYS A 91 -12.62 -30.84 -8.08
C LYS A 91 -13.82 -30.91 -7.13
N ARG A 92 -13.74 -30.29 -5.95
CA ARG A 92 -14.79 -30.27 -4.93
C ARG A 92 -15.62 -28.99 -4.97
N LEU A 93 -15.29 -28.06 -5.86
CA LEU A 93 -16.01 -26.81 -5.99
C LEU A 93 -17.26 -27.02 -6.84
N THR A 94 -18.33 -26.32 -6.47
CA THR A 94 -19.51 -26.13 -7.32
C THR A 94 -19.68 -24.65 -7.59
N PHE A 95 -19.71 -24.26 -8.87
CA PHE A 95 -19.87 -22.87 -9.30
C PHE A 95 -21.35 -22.45 -9.28
N SER A 96 -22.04 -22.75 -8.17
CA SER A 96 -23.45 -22.44 -7.89
C SER A 96 -23.63 -21.24 -6.95
N ASN A 97 -22.52 -20.72 -6.41
CA ASN A 97 -22.47 -19.56 -5.51
C ASN A 97 -21.09 -18.90 -5.61
N LEU A 98 -20.97 -17.67 -5.11
CA LEU A 98 -19.73 -16.86 -5.20
C LEU A 98 -18.51 -17.48 -4.50
N LEU A 99 -18.70 -18.36 -3.51
CA LEU A 99 -17.60 -19.04 -2.81
C LEU A 99 -17.17 -20.34 -3.51
N GLY A 100 -17.93 -20.80 -4.51
CA GLY A 100 -17.71 -22.11 -5.13
C GLY A 100 -17.95 -23.29 -4.19
N VAL A 101 -18.67 -23.10 -3.08
CA VAL A 101 -18.85 -24.13 -2.04
C VAL A 101 -19.95 -25.11 -2.41
N ASP A 102 -19.67 -26.41 -2.33
CA ASP A 102 -20.70 -27.45 -2.43
C ASP A 102 -21.42 -27.62 -1.09
N THR A 103 -22.71 -27.30 -1.06
CA THR A 103 -23.55 -27.39 0.14
C THR A 103 -23.86 -28.82 0.59
N THR A 104 -23.59 -29.82 -0.26
CA THR A 104 -23.78 -31.24 0.06
C THR A 104 -22.60 -31.83 0.85
N LEU A 105 -21.43 -31.19 0.80
CA LEU A 105 -20.23 -31.60 1.52
C LEU A 105 -20.27 -31.21 3.00
N LYS A 106 -19.49 -31.92 3.83
CA LYS A 106 -19.35 -31.59 5.25
C LYS A 106 -18.82 -30.16 5.41
N ASN A 107 -19.38 -29.45 6.39
CA ASN A 107 -19.11 -28.04 6.68
C ASN A 107 -19.49 -27.08 5.54
N GLY A 108 -20.29 -27.49 4.55
CA GLY A 108 -20.72 -26.64 3.43
C GLY A 108 -22.05 -25.90 3.61
N SER A 109 -22.66 -25.93 4.80
CA SER A 109 -23.95 -25.27 5.03
C SER A 109 -23.86 -23.75 4.85
N LEU A 110 -24.67 -23.20 3.94
CA LEU A 110 -24.83 -21.76 3.68
C LEU A 110 -26.17 -21.22 4.21
N LYS A 111 -26.71 -21.83 5.27
CA LYS A 111 -27.95 -21.36 5.90
C LYS A 111 -27.70 -20.09 6.71
N GLU A 112 -28.69 -19.20 6.73
CA GLU A 112 -28.68 -17.99 7.57
C GLU A 112 -28.32 -18.34 9.02
N GLY A 113 -27.41 -17.57 9.63
CA GLY A 113 -26.88 -17.82 10.96
C GLY A 113 -25.67 -18.77 11.02
N THR A 114 -25.17 -19.29 9.90
CA THR A 114 -23.88 -20.02 9.83
C THR A 114 -22.70 -19.07 9.54
N LEU A 115 -21.47 -19.44 9.91
CA LEU A 115 -20.28 -18.64 9.61
C LEU A 115 -20.06 -18.52 8.10
N ASN A 116 -20.25 -19.61 7.36
CA ASN A 116 -20.11 -19.59 5.91
C ASN A 116 -21.12 -18.68 5.22
N TRP A 117 -22.33 -18.55 5.79
CA TRP A 117 -23.31 -17.57 5.30
C TRP A 117 -22.83 -16.14 5.52
N GLU A 118 -22.26 -15.81 6.68
CA GLU A 118 -21.63 -14.49 6.93
C GLU A 118 -20.48 -14.22 5.94
N ILE A 119 -19.61 -15.21 5.73
CA ILE A 119 -18.52 -15.15 4.73
C ILE A 119 -19.08 -14.87 3.33
N LEU A 120 -20.19 -15.53 2.94
CA LEU A 120 -20.84 -15.29 1.65
C LEU A 120 -21.40 -13.86 1.54
N GLN A 121 -21.92 -13.29 2.63
CA GLN A 121 -22.39 -11.89 2.65
C GLN A 121 -21.25 -10.88 2.52
N PHE A 122 -20.06 -11.18 3.05
CA PHE A 122 -18.90 -10.32 2.81
C PHE A 122 -18.38 -10.50 1.38
N LYS A 123 -18.34 -11.75 0.88
CA LYS A 123 -17.91 -12.06 -0.48
C LYS A 123 -18.76 -11.38 -1.55
N SER A 124 -20.07 -11.22 -1.33
CA SER A 124 -20.95 -10.53 -2.29
C SER A 124 -20.67 -9.04 -2.44
N LYS A 125 -20.01 -8.41 -1.45
CA LYS A 125 -19.55 -7.02 -1.56
C LYS A 125 -18.31 -6.89 -2.44
N PHE A 126 -17.40 -7.86 -2.36
CA PHE A 126 -16.15 -7.88 -3.13
C PHE A 126 -15.96 -9.24 -3.84
N PRO A 127 -16.76 -9.54 -4.89
CA PRO A 127 -16.88 -10.88 -5.43
C PRO A 127 -15.60 -11.44 -6.04
N ARG A 128 -14.67 -10.59 -6.49
CA ARG A 128 -13.43 -11.00 -7.16
C ARG A 128 -12.19 -10.96 -6.27
N GLU A 129 -12.32 -10.53 -5.01
CA GLU A 129 -11.22 -10.53 -4.05
C GLU A 129 -11.16 -11.86 -3.29
N VAL A 130 -9.97 -12.29 -2.90
CA VAL A 130 -9.79 -13.42 -1.98
C VAL A 130 -10.24 -12.97 -0.59
N LEU A 131 -11.14 -13.70 0.07
CA LEU A 131 -11.63 -13.30 1.39
C LEU A 131 -10.92 -14.08 2.50
N LEU A 132 -10.27 -13.35 3.42
CA LEU A 132 -9.68 -13.89 4.65
C LEU A 132 -10.51 -13.47 5.86
N CYS A 133 -11.13 -14.44 6.53
CA CYS A 133 -11.95 -14.20 7.70
C CYS A 133 -11.24 -14.62 8.98
N ARG A 134 -11.14 -13.73 9.97
CA ARG A 134 -10.60 -14.06 11.28
C ARG A 134 -11.54 -14.98 12.06
N VAL A 135 -10.95 -16.06 12.58
CA VAL A 135 -11.59 -17.05 13.43
C VAL A 135 -10.61 -17.40 14.55
N GLY A 136 -10.71 -16.69 15.69
CA GLY A 136 -9.74 -16.82 16.78
C GLY A 136 -8.34 -16.35 16.35
N ASP A 137 -7.35 -17.24 16.47
CA ASP A 137 -5.93 -16.96 16.19
C ASP A 137 -5.53 -17.26 14.73
N PHE A 138 -6.51 -17.49 13.86
CA PHE A 138 -6.31 -17.81 12.44
C PHE A 138 -7.14 -16.90 11.53
N TYR A 139 -6.58 -16.62 10.35
CA TYR A 139 -7.31 -16.15 9.19
C TYR A 139 -7.62 -17.33 8.29
N GLU A 140 -8.88 -17.47 7.91
CA GLU A 140 -9.37 -18.62 7.16
C GLU A 140 -10.16 -18.21 5.93
N ALA A 141 -10.06 -19.03 4.88
CA ALA A 141 -10.87 -18.95 3.67
C ALA A 141 -11.50 -20.31 3.35
N ILE A 142 -12.59 -20.29 2.57
CA ILE A 142 -13.30 -21.49 2.12
C ILE A 142 -13.52 -21.47 0.60
N GLY A 143 -13.74 -22.65 0.02
CA GLY A 143 -14.12 -22.80 -1.39
C GLY A 143 -13.02 -22.32 -2.36
N THR A 144 -13.38 -21.46 -3.30
CA THR A 144 -12.45 -20.89 -4.31
C THR A 144 -11.26 -20.23 -3.65
N ASP A 145 -11.51 -19.46 -2.60
CA ASP A 145 -10.50 -18.62 -1.94
C ASP A 145 -9.47 -19.50 -1.21
N ALA A 146 -9.93 -20.60 -0.61
CA ALA A 146 -9.05 -21.62 -0.04
C ALA A 146 -8.14 -22.27 -1.09
N CYS A 147 -8.63 -22.47 -2.33
CA CYS A 147 -7.82 -23.03 -3.41
C CYS A 147 -6.69 -22.06 -3.82
N ILE A 148 -6.98 -20.76 -3.85
CA ILE A 148 -5.98 -19.71 -4.12
C ILE A 148 -4.91 -19.66 -3.03
N LEU A 149 -5.30 -19.77 -1.75
CA LEU A 149 -4.34 -19.82 -0.64
C LEU A 149 -3.35 -21.00 -0.77
N VAL A 150 -3.84 -22.18 -1.15
CA VAL A 150 -2.98 -23.36 -1.36
C VAL A 150 -2.10 -23.20 -2.59
N GLU A 151 -2.66 -22.68 -3.69
CA GLU A 151 -1.94 -22.50 -4.95
C GLU A 151 -0.83 -21.45 -4.85
N TYR A 152 -1.13 -20.26 -4.32
CA TYR A 152 -0.25 -19.10 -4.44
C TYR A 152 0.45 -18.69 -3.13
N ALA A 153 -0.18 -18.89 -1.97
CA ALA A 153 0.44 -18.64 -0.66
C ALA A 153 1.10 -19.89 -0.04
N GLY A 154 1.03 -21.03 -0.71
CA GLY A 154 1.69 -22.27 -0.27
C GLY A 154 1.15 -22.85 1.04
N LEU A 155 -0.06 -22.45 1.43
CA LEU A 155 -0.69 -22.93 2.66
C LEU A 155 -1.21 -24.36 2.52
N ASN A 156 -1.33 -25.06 3.65
CA ASN A 156 -1.90 -26.40 3.68
C ASN A 156 -3.43 -26.37 3.87
N PRO A 157 -4.20 -27.20 3.17
CA PRO A 157 -5.64 -27.28 3.38
C PRO A 157 -5.96 -27.88 4.76
N PHE A 158 -6.92 -27.24 5.45
CA PHE A 158 -7.44 -27.73 6.72
C PHE A 158 -8.23 -29.03 6.50
N GLY A 159 -7.99 -30.04 7.34
CA GLY A 159 -8.59 -31.37 7.18
C GLY A 159 -7.93 -32.22 6.08
N GLY A 160 -6.85 -31.74 5.45
CA GLY A 160 -6.10 -32.44 4.42
C GLY A 160 -6.87 -32.61 3.11
N LEU A 161 -6.51 -33.64 2.34
CA LEU A 161 -7.12 -33.92 1.04
C LEU A 161 -8.35 -34.83 1.14
N ARG A 162 -9.07 -34.85 2.26
CA ARG A 162 -10.31 -35.63 2.42
C ARG A 162 -11.41 -35.13 1.49
N SER A 163 -12.02 -36.00 0.70
CA SER A 163 -12.99 -35.63 -0.34
C SER A 163 -14.40 -35.29 0.17
N ASP A 164 -14.69 -35.52 1.45
CA ASP A 164 -16.02 -35.38 2.04
C ASP A 164 -16.31 -34.00 2.68
N SER A 165 -15.31 -33.11 2.74
CA SER A 165 -15.44 -31.76 3.29
C SER A 165 -15.12 -30.68 2.26
N ILE A 166 -15.71 -29.50 2.45
CA ILE A 166 -15.42 -28.33 1.62
C ILE A 166 -13.94 -27.93 1.68
N PRO A 167 -13.37 -27.35 0.60
CA PRO A 167 -12.04 -26.74 0.66
C PRO A 167 -11.99 -25.64 1.72
N ARG A 168 -10.98 -25.71 2.59
CA ARG A 168 -10.69 -24.70 3.62
C ARG A 168 -9.18 -24.61 3.80
N ALA A 169 -8.66 -23.41 3.94
CA ALA A 169 -7.24 -23.13 4.19
C ALA A 169 -7.12 -21.84 4.99
N GLY A 170 -5.98 -21.63 5.64
CA GLY A 170 -5.77 -20.46 6.46
C GLY A 170 -4.36 -20.38 7.03
N CYS A 171 -4.06 -19.24 7.64
CA CYS A 171 -2.77 -18.96 8.28
C CYS A 171 -2.99 -18.44 9.71
N PRO A 172 -2.04 -18.67 10.63
CA PRO A 172 -2.02 -17.97 11.91
C PRO A 172 -2.02 -16.45 11.72
N VAL A 173 -2.55 -15.69 12.71
CA VAL A 173 -2.57 -14.22 12.68
C VAL A 173 -1.16 -13.63 12.45
N VAL A 174 -0.13 -14.22 13.07
CA VAL A 174 1.27 -13.80 12.91
C VAL A 174 1.80 -13.95 11.47
N ASN A 175 1.18 -14.82 10.66
CA ASN A 175 1.58 -15.08 9.28
C ASN A 175 0.69 -14.37 8.26
N LEU A 176 -0.25 -13.51 8.70
CA LEU A 176 -1.13 -12.80 7.79
C LEU A 176 -0.33 -11.99 6.76
N ARG A 177 0.68 -11.25 7.22
CA ARG A 177 1.51 -10.41 6.35
C ARG A 177 2.16 -11.20 5.22
N GLN A 178 2.88 -12.27 5.54
CA GLN A 178 3.52 -13.12 4.53
C GLN A 178 2.50 -13.67 3.53
N THR A 179 1.31 -14.05 4.01
CA THR A 179 0.22 -14.55 3.17
C THR A 179 -0.29 -13.45 2.21
N LEU A 180 -0.46 -12.21 2.69
CA LEU A 180 -0.85 -11.08 1.85
C LEU A 180 0.23 -10.76 0.81
N ASP A 181 1.50 -10.76 1.18
CA ASP A 181 2.62 -10.52 0.27
C ASP A 181 2.66 -11.56 -0.85
N ASP A 182 2.42 -12.83 -0.54
CA ASP A 182 2.41 -13.90 -1.54
C ASP A 182 1.21 -13.81 -2.49
N LEU A 183 0.02 -13.46 -1.98
CA LEU A 183 -1.18 -13.28 -2.81
C LEU A 183 -1.07 -12.05 -3.72
N THR A 184 -0.66 -10.92 -3.17
CA THR A 184 -0.56 -9.64 -3.88
C THR A 184 0.56 -9.66 -4.92
N ARG A 185 1.69 -10.34 -4.65
CA ARG A 185 2.74 -10.57 -5.65
C ARG A 185 2.25 -11.39 -6.85
N ASN A 186 1.24 -12.24 -6.65
CA ASN A 186 0.58 -13.00 -7.70
C ASN A 186 -0.63 -12.27 -8.33
N GLY A 187 -0.84 -10.99 -8.01
CA GLY A 187 -1.86 -10.16 -8.62
C GLY A 187 -3.25 -10.26 -7.99
N PHE A 188 -3.39 -10.91 -6.83
CA PHE A 188 -4.68 -11.03 -6.14
C PHE A 188 -4.91 -9.86 -5.17
N SER A 189 -6.13 -9.31 -5.21
CA SER A 189 -6.67 -8.46 -4.15
C SER A 189 -7.31 -9.33 -3.07
N VAL A 190 -7.21 -8.92 -1.82
CA VAL A 190 -7.61 -9.66 -0.63
C VAL A 190 -8.46 -8.77 0.27
N CYS A 191 -9.64 -9.24 0.64
CA CYS A 191 -10.53 -8.60 1.62
C CYS A 191 -10.32 -9.25 2.98
N ILE A 192 -9.99 -8.44 3.99
CA ILE A 192 -9.73 -8.92 5.35
C ILE A 192 -10.97 -8.63 6.20
N VAL A 193 -11.51 -9.69 6.81
CA VAL A 193 -12.63 -9.63 7.73
C VAL A 193 -12.12 -9.91 9.14
N GLU A 194 -12.20 -8.91 10.01
CA GLU A 194 -11.79 -8.99 11.40
C GLU A 194 -12.94 -9.44 12.31
N GLU A 195 -12.56 -10.01 13.45
CA GLU A 195 -13.48 -10.39 14.52
C GLU A 195 -13.43 -9.32 15.62
N VAL A 196 -14.59 -8.79 16.04
CA VAL A 196 -14.63 -7.80 17.12
C VAL A 196 -14.08 -8.43 18.40
N GLN A 197 -12.98 -7.86 18.91
CA GLN A 197 -12.35 -8.27 20.16
C GLN A 197 -13.06 -7.63 21.36
N GLY A 198 -13.34 -8.42 22.39
CA GLY A 198 -13.96 -7.95 23.63
C GLY A 198 -14.71 -9.06 24.39
N PRO A 199 -15.06 -8.83 25.67
CA PRO A 199 -15.82 -9.80 26.47
C PRO A 199 -17.20 -10.01 25.84
N THR A 200 -17.34 -11.10 25.10
CA THR A 200 -18.61 -11.52 24.51
C THR A 200 -19.30 -12.47 25.50
N GLN A 201 -20.61 -12.35 25.67
CA GLN A 201 -21.36 -13.29 26.50
C GLN A 201 -21.12 -14.72 25.98
N ALA A 202 -20.81 -15.65 26.87
CA ALA A 202 -20.64 -17.06 26.52
C ALA A 202 -21.84 -17.53 25.67
N ARG A 203 -21.57 -18.08 24.48
CA ARG A 203 -22.53 -18.55 23.46
C ARG A 203 -23.07 -17.53 22.44
N THR A 204 -22.71 -16.25 22.52
CA THR A 204 -22.99 -15.32 21.41
C THR A 204 -21.86 -15.33 20.39
N ARG A 205 -22.20 -15.42 19.09
CA ARG A 205 -21.21 -15.35 18.02
C ARG A 205 -20.63 -13.93 17.99
N LYS A 206 -19.31 -13.80 17.93
CA LYS A 206 -18.67 -12.49 17.81
C LYS A 206 -19.04 -11.87 16.46
N SER A 207 -19.34 -10.58 16.48
CA SER A 207 -19.57 -9.80 15.28
C SER A 207 -18.28 -9.67 14.47
N ARG A 208 -18.41 -9.60 13.15
CA ARG A 208 -17.32 -9.42 12.20
C ARG A 208 -17.53 -8.17 11.36
N PHE A 209 -16.44 -7.58 10.90
CA PHE A 209 -16.45 -6.42 10.02
C PHE A 209 -15.27 -6.49 9.04
N ILE A 210 -15.37 -5.81 7.91
CA ILE A 210 -14.26 -5.69 6.97
C ILE A 210 -13.28 -4.69 7.58
N SER A 211 -12.05 -5.13 7.86
CA SER A 211 -11.01 -4.25 8.41
C SER A 211 -10.24 -3.50 7.32
N GLY A 212 -10.16 -4.07 6.12
CA GLY A 212 -9.53 -3.43 4.98
C GLY A 212 -9.29 -4.37 3.81
N HIS A 213 -8.60 -3.83 2.82
CA HIS A 213 -8.29 -4.48 1.56
C HIS A 213 -6.79 -4.41 1.31
N ALA A 214 -6.20 -5.53 0.92
CA ALA A 214 -4.83 -5.61 0.42
C ALA A 214 -4.86 -5.87 -1.08
N HIS A 215 -4.02 -5.19 -1.84
CA HIS A 215 -3.90 -5.41 -3.27
C HIS A 215 -2.44 -5.23 -3.74
N PRO A 216 -2.05 -5.68 -4.95
CA PRO A 216 -0.69 -5.56 -5.48
C PRO A 216 -0.04 -4.17 -5.36
N GLY A 217 -0.84 -3.09 -5.44
CA GLY A 217 -0.37 -1.71 -5.27
C GLY A 217 -0.38 -1.20 -3.82
N SER A 218 -0.94 -1.97 -2.88
CA SER A 218 -1.14 -1.60 -1.48
C SER A 218 -1.34 -2.87 -0.65
N PRO A 219 -0.28 -3.67 -0.39
CA PRO A 219 -0.43 -5.01 0.20
C PRO A 219 -0.70 -4.99 1.70
N TYR A 220 -0.49 -3.85 2.34
CA TYR A 220 -0.63 -3.69 3.80
C TYR A 220 -2.06 -3.33 4.21
N VAL A 221 -2.47 -3.82 5.37
CA VAL A 221 -3.75 -3.49 6.01
C VAL A 221 -3.44 -2.94 7.39
N PHE A 222 -4.35 -2.11 7.91
CA PHE A 222 -4.22 -1.51 9.23
C PHE A 222 -3.82 -2.55 10.30
N GLY A 223 -2.82 -2.21 11.12
CA GLY A 223 -2.28 -3.02 12.22
C GLY A 223 -1.18 -4.01 11.84
N LEU A 224 -0.76 -4.08 10.57
CA LEU A 224 0.31 -4.98 10.11
C LEU A 224 1.70 -4.33 10.03
N VAL A 225 1.78 -3.02 10.24
CA VAL A 225 3.05 -2.29 10.32
C VAL A 225 3.61 -2.51 11.71
N GLY A 226 4.57 -3.42 11.84
CA GLY A 226 5.24 -3.69 13.12
C GLY A 226 5.97 -2.46 13.65
N ASP A 227 6.09 -2.38 14.98
CA ASP A 227 6.55 -1.17 15.68
C ASP A 227 7.95 -0.69 15.29
N ASP A 228 8.87 -1.60 14.90
CA ASP A 228 10.30 -1.32 14.64
C ASP A 228 10.83 -1.82 13.29
N HIS A 229 9.95 -2.19 12.36
CA HIS A 229 10.39 -2.67 11.04
C HIS A 229 10.18 -1.61 9.97
N ASP A 230 11.27 -1.21 9.31
CA ASP A 230 11.19 -0.44 8.08
C ASP A 230 10.58 -1.31 6.99
N LEU A 231 9.35 -0.98 6.58
CA LEU A 231 8.65 -1.76 5.58
C LEU A 231 8.92 -1.18 4.20
N ASP A 232 9.40 -2.02 3.29
CA ASP A 232 9.41 -1.72 1.86
C ASP A 232 7.98 -1.78 1.34
N PHE A 233 7.44 -0.62 0.97
CA PHE A 233 6.18 -0.56 0.24
C PHE A 233 6.46 -0.79 -1.24
N PRO A 234 5.72 -1.69 -1.90
CA PRO A 234 5.83 -1.80 -3.34
C PRO A 234 5.43 -0.48 -3.99
N GLU A 235 5.94 -0.24 -5.19
CA GLU A 235 5.48 0.88 -6.00
C GLU A 235 3.96 0.79 -6.20
N PRO A 236 3.24 1.92 -6.04
CA PRO A 236 1.80 1.92 -6.15
C PRO A 236 1.40 1.57 -7.59
N MET A 237 0.47 0.63 -7.72
CA MET A 237 0.03 0.12 -9.02
C MET A 237 -1.23 0.87 -9.47
N PRO A 238 -1.18 1.69 -10.53
CA PRO A 238 -2.36 2.40 -10.99
C PRO A 238 -3.38 1.46 -11.62
N VAL A 239 -4.63 1.90 -11.57
CA VAL A 239 -5.67 1.46 -12.51
C VAL A 239 -5.49 2.25 -13.79
N VAL A 240 -5.38 1.55 -14.92
CA VAL A 240 -5.08 2.14 -16.22
C VAL A 240 -6.30 2.04 -17.12
N GLY A 241 -6.72 3.17 -17.68
CA GLY A 241 -7.70 3.25 -18.76
C GLY A 241 -7.04 3.65 -20.07
N ILE A 242 -7.34 2.92 -21.14
CA ILE A 242 -6.85 3.22 -22.47
C ILE A 242 -8.01 3.63 -23.36
N SER A 243 -7.84 4.73 -24.09
CA SER A 243 -8.80 5.20 -25.06
C SER A 243 -8.12 5.72 -26.31
N ARG A 244 -8.91 5.89 -27.37
CA ARG A 244 -8.50 6.56 -28.60
C ARG A 244 -9.04 7.99 -28.63
N SER A 245 -8.20 8.93 -29.05
CA SER A 245 -8.51 10.36 -29.26
C SER A 245 -8.21 10.78 -30.71
N ALA A 246 -8.50 12.05 -31.04
CA ALA A 246 -8.14 12.62 -32.34
C ALA A 246 -6.62 12.79 -32.54
N LYS A 247 -5.84 12.84 -31.45
CA LYS A 247 -4.38 13.01 -31.48
C LYS A 247 -3.62 11.69 -31.49
N GLY A 248 -4.29 10.56 -31.28
CA GLY A 248 -3.68 9.23 -31.17
C GLY A 248 -4.33 8.43 -30.05
N TYR A 249 -3.49 7.80 -29.22
CA TYR A 249 -3.94 7.09 -28.04
C TYR A 249 -3.87 7.97 -26.79
N CYS A 250 -4.76 7.69 -25.84
CA CYS A 250 -4.80 8.33 -24.54
C CYS A 250 -4.71 7.27 -23.44
N MET A 251 -3.80 7.48 -22.49
CA MET A 251 -3.62 6.65 -21.30
C MET A 251 -3.98 7.47 -20.07
N VAL A 252 -4.98 6.98 -19.33
CA VAL A 252 -5.35 7.54 -18.03
C VAL A 252 -4.86 6.59 -16.95
N SER A 253 -4.06 7.09 -16.02
CA SER A 253 -3.56 6.30 -14.88
C SER A 253 -4.10 6.88 -13.58
N VAL A 254 -4.74 6.05 -12.77
CA VAL A 254 -5.37 6.46 -11.51
C VAL A 254 -4.68 5.75 -10.34
N LEU A 255 -4.13 6.53 -9.42
CA LEU A 255 -3.52 6.05 -8.19
C LEU A 255 -4.50 6.27 -7.03
N GLU A 256 -5.07 5.16 -6.54
CA GLU A 256 -6.01 5.15 -5.43
C GLU A 256 -5.40 5.74 -4.16
N THR A 257 -4.20 5.30 -3.79
CA THR A 257 -3.57 5.66 -2.50
C THR A 257 -3.17 7.12 -2.45
N MET A 258 -2.90 7.74 -3.60
CA MET A 258 -2.53 9.15 -3.70
C MET A 258 -3.74 10.04 -3.97
N LYS A 259 -4.92 9.45 -4.24
CA LYS A 259 -6.10 10.14 -4.78
C LYS A 259 -5.73 11.05 -5.96
N THR A 260 -4.90 10.56 -6.88
CA THR A 260 -4.47 11.30 -8.07
C THR A 260 -4.77 10.55 -9.36
N TYR A 261 -4.85 11.28 -10.46
CA TYR A 261 -4.85 10.71 -11.80
C TYR A 261 -4.02 11.54 -12.78
N SER A 262 -3.43 10.88 -13.77
CA SER A 262 -2.81 11.49 -14.93
C SER A 262 -3.53 11.05 -16.21
N ALA A 263 -3.60 11.93 -17.20
CA ALA A 263 -4.20 11.67 -18.50
C ALA A 263 -3.22 12.14 -19.59
N GLU A 264 -2.51 11.19 -20.20
CA GLU A 264 -1.58 11.45 -21.28
C GLU A 264 -2.28 11.22 -22.62
N ASP A 265 -2.34 12.24 -23.46
CA ASP A 265 -2.98 12.19 -24.79
C ASP A 265 -1.95 12.39 -25.91
N GLY A 266 -2.28 11.95 -27.12
CA GLY A 266 -1.40 12.04 -28.29
C GLY A 266 -0.26 11.02 -28.28
N LEU A 267 -0.44 9.89 -27.58
CA LEU A 267 0.53 8.81 -27.57
C LEU A 267 0.47 8.01 -28.88
N THR A 268 1.64 7.62 -29.39
CA THR A 268 1.73 6.61 -30.44
C THR A 268 1.44 5.23 -29.87
N GLU A 269 1.09 4.27 -30.73
CA GLU A 269 0.84 2.88 -30.31
C GLU A 269 2.05 2.28 -29.58
N GLU A 270 3.27 2.48 -30.10
CA GLU A 270 4.49 1.98 -29.47
C GLU A 270 4.81 2.67 -28.14
N ALA A 271 4.58 3.98 -28.03
CA ALA A 271 4.78 4.71 -26.77
C ALA A 271 3.82 4.19 -25.68
N LEU A 272 2.57 3.92 -26.04
CA LEU A 272 1.59 3.35 -25.13
C LEU A 272 1.99 1.94 -24.66
N VAL A 273 2.42 1.07 -25.59
CA VAL A 273 2.90 -0.27 -25.24
C VAL A 273 4.16 -0.22 -24.37
N THR A 274 5.07 0.70 -24.65
CA THR A 274 6.26 0.94 -23.82
C THR A 274 5.85 1.31 -22.40
N LYS A 275 4.91 2.24 -22.23
CA LYS A 275 4.36 2.63 -20.93
C LYS A 275 3.66 1.48 -20.20
N LEU A 276 2.90 0.64 -20.91
CA LEU A 276 2.25 -0.54 -20.31
C LEU A 276 3.26 -1.60 -19.83
N ARG A 277 4.41 -1.72 -20.51
CA ARG A 277 5.49 -2.64 -20.11
C ARG A 277 6.29 -2.12 -18.92
N THR A 278 6.43 -0.80 -18.79
CA THR A 278 7.14 -0.19 -17.66
C THR A 278 6.27 0.05 -16.44
N CYS A 279 4.97 0.26 -16.64
CA CYS A 279 4.02 0.49 -15.57
C CYS A 279 3.39 -0.82 -15.10
N ARG A 280 3.48 -1.10 -13.80
CA ARG A 280 2.71 -2.17 -13.17
C ARG A 280 1.26 -1.74 -13.05
N CYS A 281 0.39 -2.32 -13.87
CA CYS A 281 -1.03 -2.03 -13.88
C CYS A 281 -1.78 -2.97 -12.94
N HIS A 282 -2.62 -2.43 -12.05
CA HIS A 282 -3.49 -3.22 -11.18
C HIS A 282 -4.72 -3.75 -11.94
N HIS A 283 -5.47 -2.84 -12.57
CA HIS A 283 -6.59 -3.16 -13.45
C HIS A 283 -6.49 -2.38 -14.75
N LEU A 284 -6.75 -3.07 -15.87
CA LEU A 284 -6.73 -2.49 -17.21
C LEU A 284 -8.17 -2.34 -17.72
N PHE A 285 -8.52 -1.12 -18.11
CA PHE A 285 -9.79 -0.78 -18.73
C PHE A 285 -9.59 -0.29 -20.14
N LEU A 286 -10.40 -0.80 -21.07
CA LEU A 286 -10.36 -0.45 -22.47
C LEU A 286 -11.64 0.29 -22.85
N HIS A 287 -11.49 1.49 -23.38
CA HIS A 287 -12.61 2.30 -23.81
C HIS A 287 -13.09 1.86 -25.18
N ALA A 288 -14.41 1.84 -25.43
CA ALA A 288 -14.95 1.41 -26.72
C ALA A 288 -14.49 2.22 -27.93
N SER A 289 -13.95 3.43 -27.75
CA SER A 289 -13.30 4.18 -28.83
C SER A 289 -12.12 3.42 -29.47
N LEU A 290 -11.53 2.45 -28.78
CA LEU A 290 -10.51 1.57 -29.35
C LEU A 290 -11.06 0.62 -30.40
N LYS A 291 -12.35 0.24 -30.35
CA LYS A 291 -12.95 -0.71 -31.29
C LYS A 291 -12.95 -0.18 -32.72
N HIS A 292 -12.90 1.14 -32.89
CA HIS A 292 -12.90 1.81 -34.17
C HIS A 292 -11.48 2.25 -34.55
N ASN A 293 -11.09 1.99 -35.80
CA ASN A 293 -9.82 2.49 -36.33
C ASN A 293 -9.97 3.88 -36.98
N SER A 294 -8.84 4.47 -37.41
CA SER A 294 -8.83 5.79 -38.09
C SER A 294 -9.70 5.82 -39.35
N SER A 295 -9.85 4.68 -40.01
CA SER A 295 -10.71 4.50 -41.20
C SER A 295 -12.19 4.22 -40.87
N GLY A 296 -12.60 4.25 -39.60
CA GLY A 296 -13.98 4.00 -39.18
C GLY A 296 -14.43 2.54 -39.23
N THR A 297 -13.52 1.61 -39.51
CA THR A 297 -13.80 0.17 -39.47
C THR A 297 -13.66 -0.38 -38.05
N CYS A 298 -14.54 -1.31 -37.67
CA CYS A 298 -14.46 -2.02 -36.39
C CYS A 298 -13.46 -3.18 -36.48
N ARG A 299 -12.16 -2.89 -36.53
CA ARG A 299 -11.10 -3.91 -36.65
C ARG A 299 -9.95 -3.70 -35.67
N TRP A 300 -10.26 -3.36 -34.42
CA TRP A 300 -9.24 -3.49 -33.38
C TRP A 300 -9.01 -4.97 -33.06
N GLY A 301 -7.79 -5.44 -33.25
CA GLY A 301 -7.43 -6.84 -33.17
C GLY A 301 -5.97 -7.07 -33.58
N GLU A 302 -5.59 -8.33 -33.74
CA GLU A 302 -4.18 -8.76 -33.95
C GLU A 302 -3.49 -8.17 -35.19
N PHE A 303 -4.25 -7.74 -36.20
CA PHE A 303 -3.71 -7.24 -37.47
C PHE A 303 -4.11 -5.79 -37.74
N GLY A 304 -3.14 -4.99 -38.19
CA GLY A 304 -3.34 -3.60 -38.60
C GLY A 304 -3.11 -2.59 -37.48
N GLU A 305 -3.69 -1.40 -37.63
CA GLU A 305 -3.59 -0.31 -36.66
C GLU A 305 -4.15 -0.74 -35.29
N GLY A 306 -3.34 -0.64 -34.23
CA GLY A 306 -3.72 -1.08 -32.90
C GLY A 306 -3.40 -2.55 -32.59
N GLY A 307 -2.78 -3.28 -33.51
CA GLY A 307 -2.42 -4.70 -33.33
C GLY A 307 -1.30 -4.96 -32.32
N LEU A 308 -0.30 -4.07 -32.23
CA LEU A 308 0.75 -4.17 -31.22
C LEU A 308 0.16 -3.94 -29.83
N LEU A 309 -0.71 -2.92 -29.70
CA LEU A 309 -1.42 -2.65 -28.46
C LEU A 309 -2.39 -3.77 -28.09
N TRP A 310 -3.13 -4.30 -29.07
CA TRP A 310 -4.00 -5.46 -28.86
C TRP A 310 -3.21 -6.66 -28.31
N GLY A 311 -2.05 -6.98 -28.89
CA GLY A 311 -1.18 -8.05 -28.40
C GLY A 311 -0.76 -7.85 -26.94
N GLU A 312 -0.40 -6.63 -26.55
CA GLU A 312 -0.03 -6.30 -25.17
C GLU A 312 -1.21 -6.36 -24.19
N CYS A 313 -2.40 -5.87 -24.60
CA CYS A 313 -3.60 -5.87 -23.76
C CYS A 313 -4.23 -7.26 -23.64
N ASN A 314 -4.25 -8.05 -24.71
CA ASN A 314 -4.88 -9.39 -24.74
C ASN A 314 -4.13 -10.42 -23.89
N ALA A 315 -2.84 -10.19 -23.63
CA ALA A 315 -2.08 -10.96 -22.65
C ALA A 315 -2.50 -10.67 -21.19
N ARG A 316 -3.27 -9.60 -20.96
CA ARG A 316 -3.71 -9.13 -19.63
C ARG A 316 -5.23 -9.31 -19.48
N GLN A 317 -5.69 -9.34 -18.23
CA GLN A 317 -7.11 -9.26 -17.93
C GLN A 317 -7.56 -7.81 -18.06
N PHE A 318 -8.59 -7.54 -18.85
CA PHE A 318 -9.13 -6.19 -19.04
C PHE A 318 -10.65 -6.18 -19.09
N GLU A 319 -11.23 -5.00 -18.86
CA GLU A 319 -12.66 -4.76 -18.96
C GLU A 319 -12.99 -3.62 -19.93
N TRP A 320 -14.09 -3.76 -20.66
CA TRP A 320 -14.57 -2.71 -21.55
C TRP A 320 -15.42 -1.69 -20.80
N PHE A 321 -15.30 -0.42 -21.19
CA PHE A 321 -16.17 0.65 -20.70
C PHE A 321 -16.48 1.68 -21.80
N ASP A 322 -17.50 2.49 -21.56
CA ASP A 322 -18.05 3.49 -22.46
C ASP A 322 -18.23 4.82 -21.72
N GLY A 323 -18.32 5.93 -22.47
CA GLY A 323 -18.60 7.27 -21.92
C GLY A 323 -17.39 8.20 -21.97
N ASN A 324 -17.23 9.06 -20.96
CA ASN A 324 -16.05 9.91 -20.88
C ASN A 324 -14.87 9.11 -20.29
N PRO A 325 -13.72 8.96 -21.00
CA PRO A 325 -12.63 8.08 -20.58
C PRO A 325 -12.12 8.34 -19.16
N VAL A 326 -12.01 9.60 -18.75
CA VAL A 326 -11.48 9.97 -17.43
C VAL A 326 -12.55 9.74 -16.36
N ASN A 327 -13.73 10.35 -16.53
CA ASN A 327 -14.77 10.32 -15.50
C ASN A 327 -15.28 8.90 -15.22
N GLU A 328 -15.46 8.10 -16.27
CA GLU A 328 -15.95 6.73 -16.14
C GLU A 328 -14.88 5.80 -15.54
N LEU A 329 -13.61 6.01 -15.86
CA LEU A 329 -12.52 5.29 -15.19
C LEU A 329 -12.47 5.64 -13.70
N LEU A 330 -12.60 6.92 -13.33
CA LEU A 330 -12.62 7.34 -11.92
C LEU A 330 -13.79 6.70 -11.16
N LYS A 331 -14.97 6.59 -11.77
CA LYS A 331 -16.10 5.85 -11.18
C LYS A 331 -15.78 4.37 -11.00
N LYS A 332 -15.18 3.72 -12.01
CA LYS A 332 -14.76 2.31 -11.92
C LYS A 332 -13.74 2.08 -10.82
N VAL A 333 -12.80 3.01 -10.62
CA VAL A 333 -11.84 2.98 -9.51
C VAL A 333 -12.56 3.06 -8.16
N LYS A 334 -13.55 3.96 -8.03
CA LYS A 334 -14.34 4.05 -6.79
C LYS A 334 -15.12 2.77 -6.52
N GLU A 335 -15.75 2.18 -7.53
CA GLU A 335 -16.44 0.89 -7.43
C GLU A 335 -15.49 -0.24 -7.03
N LEU A 336 -14.31 -0.30 -7.65
CA LEU A 336 -13.29 -1.33 -7.40
C LEU A 336 -12.78 -1.32 -5.97
N TYR A 337 -12.49 -0.12 -5.44
CA TYR A 337 -11.90 0.03 -4.10
C TYR A 337 -12.94 0.39 -3.02
N GLY A 338 -14.23 0.38 -3.33
CA GLY A 338 -15.30 0.70 -2.39
C GLY A 338 -15.23 2.14 -1.83
N LEU A 339 -14.74 3.09 -2.62
CA LEU A 339 -14.59 4.49 -2.22
C LEU A 339 -15.95 5.22 -2.24
N GLU A 340 -16.11 6.18 -1.33
CA GLU A 340 -17.28 7.07 -1.31
C GLU A 340 -17.34 7.95 -2.58
N ASP A 341 -18.57 8.28 -3.00
CA ASP A 341 -18.82 9.01 -4.24
C ASP A 341 -18.31 10.46 -4.20
N ASP A 342 -18.14 11.05 -3.03
CA ASP A 342 -17.64 12.41 -2.82
C ASP A 342 -16.10 12.51 -2.88
N ILE A 343 -15.39 11.39 -2.78
CA ILE A 343 -13.92 11.37 -2.90
C ILE A 343 -13.51 11.90 -4.27
N THR A 344 -12.64 12.91 -4.28
CA THR A 344 -12.13 13.51 -5.51
C THR A 344 -10.72 13.05 -5.80
N PHE A 345 -10.40 12.88 -7.09
CA PHE A 345 -9.05 12.60 -7.54
C PHE A 345 -8.44 13.86 -8.14
N ARG A 346 -7.25 14.23 -7.68
CA ARG A 346 -6.51 15.40 -8.18
C ARG A 346 -5.82 15.07 -9.51
N ASN A 347 -6.00 15.93 -10.51
CA ASN A 347 -5.27 15.81 -11.76
C ASN A 347 -3.81 16.21 -11.56
N VAL A 348 -2.88 15.32 -11.91
CA VAL A 348 -1.42 15.58 -11.86
C VAL A 348 -0.79 15.73 -13.25
N THR A 349 -1.61 15.77 -14.30
CA THR A 349 -1.15 15.97 -15.67
C THR A 349 -0.60 17.38 -15.84
N VAL A 350 0.69 17.48 -16.19
CA VAL A 350 1.30 18.76 -16.59
C VAL A 350 1.35 18.79 -18.11
N ALA A 351 0.54 19.67 -18.71
CA ALA A 351 0.57 19.88 -20.14
C ALA A 351 1.89 20.53 -20.54
N SER A 352 2.57 19.95 -21.52
CA SER A 352 3.77 20.52 -22.13
C SER A 352 3.54 20.61 -23.62
N GLU A 353 3.67 21.82 -24.15
CA GLU A 353 3.81 22.04 -25.59
C GLU A 353 5.26 21.71 -25.99
N ASN A 354 5.46 21.25 -27.23
CA ASN A 354 6.78 20.99 -27.81
C ASN A 354 7.67 19.96 -27.08
N ARG A 355 7.07 19.02 -26.34
CA ARG A 355 7.79 17.87 -25.79
C ARG A 355 8.34 16.97 -26.92
N PRO A 356 9.57 16.45 -26.81
CA PRO A 356 10.02 15.37 -27.67
C PRO A 356 9.10 14.15 -27.56
N SER A 357 8.95 13.41 -28.67
CA SER A 357 8.19 12.16 -28.64
C SER A 357 8.85 11.13 -27.71
N PRO A 358 8.06 10.31 -27.00
CA PRO A 358 8.59 9.17 -26.24
C PRO A 358 9.43 8.24 -27.12
N LEU A 359 10.38 7.53 -26.51
CA LEU A 359 11.20 6.56 -27.23
C LEU A 359 10.34 5.43 -27.80
N HIS A 360 10.65 5.03 -29.03
CA HIS A 360 10.12 3.81 -29.63
C HIS A 360 10.52 2.59 -28.79
N LEU A 361 9.63 1.60 -28.73
CA LEU A 361 9.82 0.38 -27.93
C LEU A 361 11.12 -0.35 -28.32
N GLY A 362 11.36 -0.48 -29.63
CA GLY A 362 12.58 -1.10 -30.15
C GLY A 362 13.83 -0.37 -29.68
N THR A 363 13.86 0.96 -29.77
CA THR A 363 14.99 1.77 -29.31
C THR A 363 15.20 1.64 -27.80
N ALA A 364 14.14 1.78 -27.01
CA ALA A 364 14.20 1.70 -25.55
C ALA A 364 14.74 0.34 -25.05
N THR A 365 14.39 -0.75 -25.75
CA THR A 365 14.95 -2.08 -25.54
C THR A 365 16.40 -2.17 -25.97
N GLN A 366 16.75 -1.77 -27.19
CA GLN A 366 18.10 -1.94 -27.75
C GLN A 366 19.18 -1.12 -27.03
N ILE A 367 18.83 0.06 -26.52
CA ILE A 367 19.76 0.87 -25.73
C ILE A 367 19.84 0.42 -24.27
N GLY A 368 19.07 -0.58 -23.83
CA GLY A 368 19.09 -1.06 -22.46
C GLY A 368 18.43 -0.13 -21.44
N ALA A 369 17.54 0.78 -21.88
CA ALA A 369 16.71 1.57 -20.97
C ALA A 369 15.61 0.70 -20.34
N LEU A 370 15.09 -0.27 -21.12
CA LEU A 370 14.21 -1.34 -20.65
C LEU A 370 15.01 -2.61 -20.36
N PRO A 371 14.75 -3.29 -19.23
CA PRO A 371 15.38 -4.56 -18.93
C PRO A 371 14.94 -5.60 -19.97
N THR A 372 15.90 -6.11 -20.75
CA THR A 372 15.67 -7.11 -21.79
C THR A 372 16.77 -8.17 -21.70
N GLU A 373 16.38 -9.44 -21.82
CA GLU A 373 17.33 -10.55 -21.79
C GLU A 373 18.38 -10.41 -22.90
N GLY A 374 19.65 -10.61 -22.55
CA GLY A 374 20.78 -10.48 -23.47
C GLY A 374 21.24 -9.04 -23.75
N ILE A 375 20.53 -8.00 -23.28
CA ILE A 375 20.90 -6.60 -23.49
C ILE A 375 21.45 -5.98 -22.20
N PRO A 376 22.66 -5.38 -22.20
CA PRO A 376 23.20 -4.67 -21.06
C PRO A 376 22.30 -3.51 -20.60
N CYS A 377 22.13 -3.34 -19.30
CA CYS A 377 21.30 -2.27 -18.74
C CYS A 377 22.05 -0.93 -18.72
N LEU A 378 21.60 0.05 -19.50
CA LEU A 378 22.19 1.40 -19.55
C LEU A 378 22.15 2.10 -18.19
N LEU A 379 21.09 1.92 -17.43
CA LEU A 379 20.95 2.54 -16.11
C LEU A 379 22.00 2.06 -15.12
N LYS A 380 22.48 0.81 -15.23
CA LYS A 380 23.58 0.28 -14.42
C LYS A 380 24.94 0.86 -14.80
N VAL A 381 25.05 1.44 -16.00
CA VAL A 381 26.27 2.13 -16.48
C VAL A 381 26.23 3.60 -16.11
N LEU A 382 25.05 4.23 -16.19
CA LEU A 382 24.86 5.66 -15.89
C LEU A 382 24.88 5.97 -14.39
N LEU A 383 24.45 5.03 -13.54
CA LEU A 383 24.28 5.24 -12.11
C LEU A 383 25.27 4.39 -11.30
N PRO A 384 25.74 4.88 -10.14
CA PRO A 384 26.53 4.10 -9.21
C PRO A 384 25.88 2.77 -8.83
N SER A 385 26.66 1.74 -8.54
CA SER A 385 26.14 0.40 -8.22
C SER A 385 25.30 0.33 -6.94
N ASN A 386 25.46 1.29 -6.04
CA ASN A 386 24.67 1.45 -4.81
C ASN A 386 23.37 2.26 -5.02
N CYS A 387 23.18 2.86 -6.19
CA CYS A 387 21.95 3.58 -6.51
C CYS A 387 20.82 2.56 -6.72
N THR A 388 19.73 2.68 -5.97
CA THR A 388 18.55 1.82 -6.04
C THR A 388 17.27 2.64 -5.88
N GLY A 389 16.12 2.09 -6.27
CA GLY A 389 14.82 2.72 -6.05
C GLY A 389 14.50 3.92 -6.94
N LEU A 390 14.01 5.01 -6.33
CA LEU A 390 13.42 6.18 -7.00
C LEU A 390 14.35 6.89 -8.01
N PRO A 391 15.66 7.06 -7.77
CA PRO A 391 16.52 7.73 -8.75
C PRO A 391 16.64 6.96 -10.07
N ILE A 392 16.77 5.62 -10.01
CA ILE A 392 16.78 4.77 -11.22
C ILE A 392 15.48 4.94 -12.00
N MET A 393 14.34 4.94 -11.30
CA MET A 393 13.03 5.13 -11.90
C MET A 393 12.92 6.48 -12.61
N TYR A 394 13.37 7.55 -11.96
CA TYR A 394 13.32 8.89 -12.52
C TYR A 394 14.20 9.03 -13.77
N VAL A 395 15.43 8.51 -13.75
CA VAL A 395 16.32 8.51 -14.93
C VAL A 395 15.70 7.71 -16.07
N ARG A 396 15.15 6.53 -15.75
CA ARG A 396 14.46 5.70 -16.74
C ARG A 396 13.31 6.47 -17.38
N ASP A 397 12.48 7.13 -16.57
CA ASP A 397 11.34 7.90 -17.08
C ASP A 397 11.79 9.09 -17.95
N LEU A 398 12.84 9.82 -17.55
CA LEU A 398 13.43 10.88 -18.37
C LEU A 398 13.94 10.37 -19.73
N LEU A 399 14.56 9.19 -19.76
CA LEU A 399 15.05 8.58 -21.00
C LEU A 399 13.89 8.15 -21.89
N LEU A 400 12.88 7.48 -21.32
CA LEU A 400 11.74 6.95 -22.08
C LEU A 400 10.79 8.04 -22.52
N ASN A 401 10.62 9.07 -21.70
CA ASN A 401 9.67 10.15 -21.88
C ASN A 401 10.39 11.51 -21.67
N PRO A 402 11.22 11.97 -22.61
CA PRO A 402 11.99 13.21 -22.45
C PRO A 402 11.07 14.41 -22.16
N PRO A 403 11.41 15.30 -21.20
CA PRO A 403 10.58 16.45 -20.88
C PRO A 403 10.69 17.56 -21.95
N ALA A 404 9.90 18.64 -21.79
CA ALA A 404 10.03 19.85 -22.61
C ALA A 404 11.45 20.43 -22.57
N TYR A 405 11.85 21.17 -23.60
CA TYR A 405 13.19 21.75 -23.70
C TYR A 405 13.54 22.64 -22.49
N GLU A 406 12.59 23.45 -22.04
CA GLU A 406 12.76 24.36 -20.91
C GLU A 406 13.10 23.58 -19.63
N ILE A 407 12.36 22.50 -19.38
CA ILE A 407 12.56 21.61 -18.21
C ILE A 407 13.86 20.82 -18.36
N ALA A 408 14.18 20.34 -19.56
CA ALA A 408 15.45 19.68 -19.80
C ALA A 408 16.65 20.61 -19.57
N SER A 409 16.51 21.89 -19.96
CA SER A 409 17.54 22.92 -19.76
C SER A 409 17.76 23.22 -18.29
N THR A 410 16.69 23.36 -17.49
CA THR A 410 16.83 23.60 -16.04
C THR A 410 17.47 22.41 -15.32
N ILE A 411 17.12 21.17 -15.69
CA ILE A 411 17.78 19.96 -15.17
C ILE A 411 19.28 19.97 -15.52
N GLN A 412 19.63 20.31 -16.77
CA GLN A 412 21.03 20.38 -17.19
C GLN A 412 21.81 21.47 -16.46
N GLU A 413 21.20 22.63 -16.24
CA GLU A 413 21.81 23.74 -15.51
C GLU A 413 22.05 23.38 -14.04
N ALA A 414 21.06 22.74 -13.39
CA ALA A 414 21.23 22.21 -12.04
C ALA A 414 22.39 21.20 -11.97
N CYS A 415 22.51 20.32 -12.97
CA CYS A 415 23.64 19.37 -13.08
C CYS A 415 25.00 20.07 -13.19
N LYS A 416 25.09 21.14 -13.98
CA LYS A 416 26.33 21.94 -14.11
C LYS A 416 26.66 22.70 -12.83
N LEU A 417 25.67 23.20 -12.10
CA LEU A 417 25.92 23.90 -10.84
C LEU A 417 26.44 22.94 -9.78
N MET A 418 25.81 21.77 -9.61
CA MET A 418 26.32 20.80 -8.63
C MET A 418 27.74 20.33 -8.93
N SER A 419 28.17 20.28 -10.21
CA SER A 419 29.54 19.87 -10.54
C SER A 419 30.62 20.79 -9.98
N ASN A 420 30.22 22.00 -9.53
CA ASN A 420 31.12 23.05 -9.08
C ASN A 420 30.89 23.44 -7.61
N ILE A 421 30.01 22.75 -6.87
CA ILE A 421 29.77 23.07 -5.45
C ILE A 421 30.98 22.69 -4.60
N THR A 422 31.20 23.47 -3.55
CA THR A 422 32.28 23.24 -2.58
C THR A 422 31.77 22.79 -1.22
N CYS A 423 30.46 22.93 -0.99
CA CYS A 423 29.79 22.55 0.24
C CYS A 423 29.35 21.08 0.24
N SER A 424 29.10 20.54 1.44
CA SER A 424 28.48 19.23 1.59
C SER A 424 27.02 19.28 1.17
N VAL A 425 26.61 18.26 0.41
CA VAL A 425 25.22 18.06 0.02
C VAL A 425 24.53 17.19 1.07
N PRO A 426 23.30 17.54 1.48
CA PRO A 426 22.49 16.69 2.35
C PRO A 426 22.27 15.29 1.75
N GLU A 427 22.25 14.27 2.60
CA GLU A 427 21.98 12.90 2.19
C GLU A 427 20.46 12.62 2.23
N PHE A 428 19.79 12.78 1.09
CA PHE A 428 18.34 12.60 1.01
C PHE A 428 17.95 11.14 1.20
N THR A 429 17.21 10.87 2.28
CA THR A 429 16.53 9.60 2.48
C THR A 429 15.32 9.49 1.55
N CYS A 430 15.41 8.62 0.54
CA CYS A 430 14.31 8.39 -0.39
C CYS A 430 13.19 7.57 0.27
N VAL A 431 12.04 8.20 0.53
CA VAL A 431 10.83 7.51 1.01
C VAL A 431 9.74 7.56 -0.07
N PRO A 432 9.16 6.42 -0.49
CA PRO A 432 8.06 6.40 -1.45
C PRO A 432 6.86 7.22 -0.97
N SER A 433 6.37 8.14 -1.80
CA SER A 433 5.25 9.03 -1.46
C SER A 433 3.97 8.27 -1.08
N ALA A 434 3.68 7.17 -1.78
CA ALA A 434 2.51 6.34 -1.47
C ALA A 434 2.58 5.66 -0.11
N LYS A 435 3.79 5.34 0.38
CA LYS A 435 3.99 4.82 1.74
C LYS A 435 3.60 5.89 2.76
N LEU A 436 4.14 7.09 2.62
CA LEU A 436 3.89 8.20 3.55
C LEU A 436 2.41 8.59 3.60
N VAL A 437 1.79 8.81 2.44
CA VAL A 437 0.36 9.16 2.36
C VAL A 437 -0.49 8.09 3.05
N LYS A 438 -0.26 6.82 2.75
CA LYS A 438 -1.00 5.72 3.36
C LYS A 438 -0.84 5.66 4.88
N LEU A 439 0.40 5.75 5.38
CA LEU A 439 0.67 5.68 6.82
C LEU A 439 0.09 6.88 7.57
N LEU A 440 0.08 8.06 6.96
CA LEU A 440 -0.44 9.27 7.59
C LEU A 440 -1.97 9.32 7.58
N GLU A 441 -2.60 8.97 6.46
CA GLU A 441 -4.06 8.85 6.36
C GLU A 441 -4.60 7.81 7.33
N SER A 442 -3.89 6.68 7.46
CA SER A 442 -4.26 5.59 8.37
C SER A 442 -3.87 5.86 9.82
N LYS A 443 -3.11 6.93 10.11
CA LYS A 443 -2.55 7.27 11.43
C LYS A 443 -1.67 6.17 12.03
N GLU A 444 -0.90 5.50 11.17
CA GLU A 444 0.02 4.40 11.51
C GLU A 444 1.50 4.78 11.35
N THR A 445 1.79 6.06 11.17
CA THR A 445 3.18 6.53 11.05
C THR A 445 3.87 6.35 12.40
N ASN A 446 4.89 5.49 12.44
CA ASN A 446 5.69 5.26 13.64
C ASN A 446 6.78 6.34 13.81
N HIS A 447 7.47 6.31 14.95
CA HIS A 447 8.52 7.27 15.28
C HIS A 447 9.67 7.27 14.25
N ILE A 448 10.07 6.11 13.72
CA ILE A 448 11.12 5.97 12.70
C ILE A 448 10.73 6.71 11.42
N GLU A 449 9.50 6.52 10.94
CA GLU A 449 9.02 7.21 9.75
C GLU A 449 8.88 8.72 9.99
N PHE A 450 8.48 9.16 11.19
CA PHE A 450 8.51 10.59 11.53
C PHE A 450 9.94 11.16 11.56
N CYS A 451 10.94 10.42 12.06
CA CYS A 451 12.35 10.81 12.00
C CYS A 451 12.81 10.98 10.54
N LYS A 452 12.49 10.02 9.66
CA LYS A 452 12.80 10.11 8.23
C LYS A 452 12.11 11.29 7.57
N ILE A 453 10.83 11.53 7.93
CA ILE A 453 10.10 12.68 7.41
C ILE A 453 10.84 13.96 7.78
N LYS A 454 11.13 14.12 9.07
CA LYS A 454 11.85 15.28 9.60
C LYS A 454 13.23 15.46 8.96
N SER A 455 14.02 14.40 8.78
CA SER A 455 15.35 14.47 8.15
C SER A 455 15.28 15.12 6.79
N VAL A 456 14.37 14.66 5.93
CA VAL A 456 14.19 15.23 4.59
C VAL A 456 13.74 16.69 4.65
N LEU A 457 12.82 17.04 5.56
CA LEU A 457 12.42 18.44 5.72
C LEU A 457 13.61 19.31 6.11
N ASP A 458 14.44 18.85 7.05
CA ASP A 458 15.65 19.55 7.48
C ASP A 458 16.69 19.66 6.37
N ASP A 459 16.85 18.62 5.54
CA ASP A 459 17.71 18.63 4.36
C ASP A 459 17.28 19.71 3.36
N ILE A 460 15.97 19.85 3.10
CA ILE A 460 15.41 20.91 2.24
C ILE A 460 15.70 22.30 2.83
N LEU A 461 15.59 22.45 4.15
CA LEU A 461 15.91 23.71 4.82
C LEU A 461 17.41 24.03 4.76
N GLN A 462 18.26 23.01 4.80
CA GLN A 462 19.70 23.15 4.63
C GLN A 462 20.05 23.62 3.21
N LEU A 463 19.41 23.06 2.18
CA LEU A 463 19.58 23.53 0.80
C LEU A 463 19.20 25.00 0.64
N TYR A 464 18.07 25.40 1.23
CA TYR A 464 17.58 26.77 1.13
C TYR A 464 18.50 27.78 1.83
N THR A 465 19.10 27.37 2.95
CA THR A 465 19.94 28.25 3.78
C THR A 465 21.34 28.44 3.18
N ASN A 466 21.87 27.45 2.48
CA ASN A 466 23.16 27.53 1.82
C ASN A 466 23.03 28.23 0.45
N SER A 467 23.83 29.27 0.20
CA SER A 467 23.73 30.06 -1.03
C SER A 467 24.04 29.27 -2.32
N GLU A 468 25.01 28.34 -2.30
CA GLU A 468 25.33 27.50 -3.46
C GLU A 468 24.20 26.52 -3.76
N LEU A 469 23.62 25.93 -2.71
CA LEU A 469 22.56 24.92 -2.84
C LEU A 469 21.19 25.54 -3.14
N ASN A 470 20.94 26.78 -2.71
CA ASN A 470 19.67 27.47 -2.95
C ASN A 470 19.48 27.76 -4.45
N GLU A 471 20.54 28.10 -5.18
CA GLU A 471 20.45 28.28 -6.64
C GLU A 471 20.09 26.96 -7.34
N ILE A 472 20.63 25.84 -6.88
CA ILE A 472 20.26 24.50 -7.36
C ILE A 472 18.79 24.21 -7.01
N LEU A 473 18.35 24.48 -5.78
CA LEU A 473 16.97 24.27 -5.34
C LEU A 473 15.97 25.04 -6.21
N LYS A 474 16.26 26.30 -6.54
CA LYS A 474 15.42 27.12 -7.44
C LYS A 474 15.26 26.48 -8.81
N LEU A 475 16.34 25.99 -9.42
CA LEU A 475 16.31 25.32 -10.72
C LEU A 475 15.51 24.01 -10.70
N LEU A 476 15.44 23.33 -9.55
CA LEU A 476 14.74 22.06 -9.39
C LEU A 476 13.22 22.22 -9.15
N MET A 477 12.70 23.43 -8.93
CA MET A 477 11.27 23.67 -8.69
C MET A 477 10.37 23.31 -9.89
N ASP A 478 10.78 23.66 -11.11
CA ASP A 478 9.99 23.34 -12.31
C ASP A 478 10.03 21.85 -12.67
N PRO A 479 11.18 21.16 -12.68
CA PRO A 479 11.25 19.71 -12.81
C PRO A 479 10.43 18.96 -11.74
N THR A 480 10.45 19.47 -10.51
CA THR A 480 9.63 19.02 -9.37
C THR A 480 8.15 19.10 -9.68
N TRP A 481 7.68 20.24 -10.17
CA TRP A 481 6.29 20.41 -10.57
C TRP A 481 5.89 19.42 -11.67
N VAL A 482 6.72 19.25 -12.71
CA VAL A 482 6.42 18.33 -13.83
C VAL A 482 6.34 16.88 -13.36
N ALA A 483 7.25 16.45 -12.49
CA ALA A 483 7.31 15.07 -12.00
C ALA A 483 6.09 14.69 -11.13
N THR A 484 5.41 15.67 -10.52
CA THR A 484 4.40 15.41 -9.48
C THR A 484 3.03 16.02 -9.72
N GLY A 485 2.94 16.92 -10.70
CA GLY A 485 1.76 17.73 -10.95
C GLY A 485 1.37 18.64 -9.79
N LEU A 486 2.29 18.94 -8.85
CA LEU A 486 2.04 19.88 -7.75
C LEU A 486 2.91 21.13 -7.94
N LYS A 487 2.25 22.26 -8.22
CA LYS A 487 2.94 23.55 -8.34
C LYS A 487 2.95 24.24 -6.97
N VAL A 488 4.14 24.47 -6.43
CA VAL A 488 4.34 25.14 -5.14
C VAL A 488 5.39 26.23 -5.30
N GLU A 489 5.16 27.38 -4.68
CA GLU A 489 6.17 28.44 -4.62
C GLU A 489 7.27 28.08 -3.61
N LEU A 490 8.51 28.45 -3.92
CA LEU A 490 9.67 28.09 -3.09
C LEU A 490 9.53 28.59 -1.64
N GLU A 491 9.03 29.81 -1.44
CA GLU A 491 8.85 30.36 -0.09
C GLU A 491 7.77 29.61 0.70
N THR A 492 6.66 29.25 0.04
CA THR A 492 5.60 28.44 0.65
C THR A 492 6.15 27.07 1.07
N LEU A 493 6.88 26.40 0.17
CA LEU A 493 7.53 25.13 0.44
C LEU A 493 8.40 25.19 1.70
N VAL A 494 9.31 26.16 1.76
CA VAL A 494 10.26 26.31 2.86
C VAL A 494 9.54 26.61 4.18
N ASN A 495 8.50 27.44 4.16
CA ASN A 495 7.73 27.77 5.36
C ASN A 495 6.97 26.56 5.91
N GLU A 496 6.37 25.74 5.02
CA GLU A 496 5.72 24.49 5.41
C GLU A 496 6.73 23.48 5.96
N CYS A 497 7.90 23.31 5.32
CA CYS A 497 8.96 22.44 5.82
C CYS A 497 9.41 22.83 7.23
N LYS A 498 9.61 24.13 7.50
CA LYS A 498 9.93 24.65 8.85
C LYS A 498 8.84 24.30 9.86
N SER A 499 7.58 24.54 9.49
CA SER A 499 6.44 24.32 10.36
C SER A 499 6.30 22.85 10.75
N VAL A 500 6.33 21.96 9.75
CA VAL A 500 6.17 20.51 9.93
C VAL A 500 7.37 19.91 10.65
N SER A 501 8.60 20.27 10.26
CA SER A 501 9.82 19.78 10.94
C SER A 501 9.82 20.14 12.42
N ARG A 502 9.49 21.39 12.76
CA ARG A 502 9.35 21.83 14.15
C ARG A 502 8.29 21.02 14.88
N ARG A 503 7.11 20.83 14.26
CA ARG A 503 6.00 20.12 14.89
C ARG A 503 6.33 18.66 15.18
N ILE A 504 7.03 17.99 14.26
CA ILE A 504 7.54 16.64 14.48
C ILE A 504 8.55 16.63 15.62
N GLY A 505 9.54 17.54 15.59
CA GLY A 505 10.59 17.66 16.60
C GLY A 505 10.11 18.07 18.01
N GLU A 506 8.89 18.60 18.13
CA GLU A 506 8.23 18.81 19.43
C GLU A 506 7.69 17.50 20.04
N ILE A 507 7.45 16.47 19.22
CA ILE A 507 6.77 15.23 19.62
C ILE A 507 7.75 14.06 19.72
N ILE A 508 8.58 13.82 18.71
CA ILE A 508 9.52 12.69 18.69
C ILE A 508 10.72 12.96 19.58
N SER A 509 11.23 11.91 20.22
CA SER A 509 12.52 11.99 20.91
C SER A 509 13.65 11.83 19.87
N LEU A 510 14.74 12.56 20.07
CA LEU A 510 15.92 12.55 19.20
C LEU A 510 17.15 12.11 20.01
N ASP A 511 18.16 11.58 19.33
CA ASP A 511 19.38 11.09 19.96
C ASP A 511 20.04 12.17 20.85
N GLY A 512 20.36 11.79 22.09
CA GLY A 512 21.02 12.65 23.09
C GLY A 512 20.10 13.21 24.19
N GLU A 513 18.80 12.91 24.16
CA GLU A 513 17.87 13.22 25.27
C GLU A 513 18.15 12.29 26.48
N ASN A 514 18.46 12.87 27.64
CA ASN A 514 18.90 12.15 28.85
C ASN A 514 17.74 11.68 29.76
N ASP A 515 16.53 12.15 29.51
CA ASP A 515 15.32 11.93 30.31
C ASP A 515 14.55 10.64 29.94
N GLN A 516 15.09 9.88 28.98
CA GLN A 516 14.50 8.67 28.39
C GLN A 516 15.21 7.37 28.82
N LYS A 517 16.02 7.41 29.87
CA LYS A 517 16.82 6.25 30.28
C LYS A 517 15.92 5.09 30.75
N ILE A 518 16.36 3.88 30.40
CA ILE A 518 15.75 2.63 30.89
C ILE A 518 15.93 2.57 32.40
N THR A 519 14.88 2.12 33.10
CA THR A 519 14.86 2.01 34.55
C THR A 519 15.79 0.88 34.98
N SER A 520 16.46 1.03 36.12
CA SER A 520 17.40 0.03 36.62
C SER A 520 17.28 -0.11 38.13
N HIS A 521 17.23 -1.34 38.63
CA HIS A 521 17.25 -1.64 40.06
C HIS A 521 18.34 -2.67 40.39
N PRO A 522 19.04 -2.57 41.53
CA PRO A 522 20.16 -3.47 41.87
C PRO A 522 19.78 -4.96 41.96
N ILE A 523 18.50 -5.27 42.23
CA ILE A 523 18.02 -6.62 42.54
C ILE A 523 17.39 -7.30 41.32
N ILE A 524 16.97 -6.52 40.32
CA ILE A 524 16.30 -7.01 39.11
C ILE A 524 17.28 -6.85 37.94
N PRO A 525 17.51 -7.90 37.12
CA PRO A 525 18.39 -7.81 35.96
C PRO A 525 17.97 -6.68 35.01
N ASN A 526 18.94 -5.91 34.50
CA ASN A 526 18.66 -4.83 33.55
C ASN A 526 17.93 -5.34 32.29
N GLU A 527 18.22 -6.57 31.86
CA GLU A 527 17.55 -7.24 30.73
C GLU A 527 16.02 -7.22 30.88
N PHE A 528 15.49 -7.36 32.10
CA PHE A 528 14.05 -7.30 32.33
C PHE A 528 13.47 -5.92 31.97
N PHE A 529 14.14 -4.84 32.37
CA PHE A 529 13.69 -3.49 32.05
C PHE A 529 13.95 -3.16 30.57
N GLU A 530 15.03 -3.67 30.00
CA GLU A 530 15.30 -3.55 28.56
C GLU A 530 14.16 -4.20 27.75
N ASP A 531 13.76 -5.43 28.07
CA ASP A 531 12.67 -6.13 27.40
C ASP A 531 11.32 -5.40 27.52
N MET A 532 11.08 -4.73 28.65
CA MET A 532 9.79 -4.06 28.94
C MET A 532 9.73 -2.61 28.45
N GLU A 533 10.87 -1.92 28.37
CA GLU A 533 10.92 -0.47 28.15
C GLU A 533 11.53 -0.06 26.81
N SER A 534 12.41 -0.88 26.22
CA SER A 534 13.05 -0.57 24.94
C SER A 534 12.04 -0.40 23.79
N SER A 535 10.89 -1.06 23.88
CA SER A 535 9.84 -1.01 22.88
C SER A 535 9.03 0.30 22.89
N TRP A 536 9.31 1.25 23.78
CA TRP A 536 8.54 2.51 23.81
C TRP A 536 9.33 3.73 24.30
N LYS A 537 10.29 3.56 25.22
CA LYS A 537 11.18 4.65 25.64
C LYS A 537 12.06 5.10 24.47
N GLY A 538 12.35 6.40 24.41
CA GLY A 538 13.15 7.00 23.33
C GLY A 538 12.42 7.21 22.01
N ARG A 539 11.10 6.94 21.93
CA ARG A 539 10.30 7.17 20.70
C ARG A 539 9.61 8.54 20.69
N VAL A 540 8.99 8.90 21.82
CA VAL A 540 8.23 10.16 22.01
C VAL A 540 8.81 10.88 23.21
N LYS A 541 8.86 12.22 23.16
CA LYS A 541 9.38 13.03 24.27
C LYS A 541 8.59 12.78 25.55
N ARG A 542 9.32 12.63 26.65
CA ARG A 542 8.79 12.32 27.98
C ARG A 542 7.72 13.31 28.43
N ILE A 543 7.86 14.58 28.07
CA ILE A 543 6.87 15.63 28.39
C ILE A 543 5.43 15.29 27.95
N HIS A 544 5.26 14.40 26.97
CA HIS A 544 3.94 13.96 26.48
C HIS A 544 3.45 12.66 27.12
N LEU A 545 4.29 12.00 27.92
CA LEU A 545 4.05 10.67 28.51
C LEU A 545 4.37 10.64 30.02
N GLU A 546 4.43 11.80 30.69
CA GLU A 546 4.91 11.88 32.08
C GLU A 546 4.07 11.02 33.04
N GLU A 547 2.77 10.88 32.79
CA GLU A 547 1.88 10.03 33.58
C GLU A 547 2.25 8.55 33.43
N GLU A 548 2.48 8.09 32.21
CA GLU A 548 2.88 6.71 31.91
C GLU A 548 4.28 6.39 32.45
N PHE A 549 5.24 7.32 32.33
CA PHE A 549 6.57 7.18 32.94
C PHE A 549 6.46 7.03 34.46
N ALA A 550 5.66 7.88 35.12
CA ALA A 550 5.46 7.81 36.56
C ALA A 550 4.79 6.49 37.01
N GLU A 551 3.84 5.96 36.22
CA GLU A 551 3.25 4.64 36.49
C GLU A 551 4.26 3.50 36.39
N VAL A 552 5.13 3.53 35.38
CA VAL A 552 6.17 2.52 35.17
C VAL A 552 7.20 2.57 36.30
N ASP A 553 7.66 3.76 36.68
CA ASP A 553 8.60 3.94 37.78
C ASP A 553 8.00 3.45 39.12
N ALA A 554 6.73 3.78 39.38
CA ALA A 554 6.03 3.29 40.58
C ALA A 554 5.84 1.76 40.57
N ALA A 555 5.57 1.16 39.42
CA ALA A 555 5.45 -0.29 39.27
C ALA A 555 6.80 -1.00 39.42
N ALA A 556 7.88 -0.43 38.89
CA ALA A 556 9.24 -0.93 39.05
C ALA A 556 9.67 -0.93 40.52
N GLU A 557 9.38 0.15 41.25
CA GLU A 557 9.64 0.24 42.69
C GLU A 557 8.83 -0.81 43.47
N ALA A 558 7.53 -0.94 43.18
CA ALA A 558 6.68 -1.94 43.81
C ALA A 558 7.17 -3.37 43.56
N LEU A 559 7.65 -3.66 42.33
CA LEU A 559 8.25 -4.95 41.98
C LEU A 559 9.56 -5.19 42.74
N SER A 560 10.44 -4.18 42.80
CA SER A 560 11.70 -4.22 43.56
C SER A 560 11.46 -4.54 45.04
N VAL A 561 10.48 -3.88 45.66
CA VAL A 561 10.07 -4.12 47.05
C VAL A 561 9.52 -5.54 47.22
N ALA A 562 8.66 -6.01 46.32
CA ALA A 562 8.10 -7.36 46.38
C ALA A 562 9.16 -8.47 46.25
N VAL A 563 10.13 -8.29 45.34
CA VAL A 563 11.26 -9.23 45.17
C VAL A 563 12.18 -9.20 46.39
N SER A 564 12.35 -8.03 47.02
CA SER A 564 13.16 -7.88 48.24
C SER A 564 12.52 -8.49 49.49
N LEU A 565 11.19 -8.43 49.61
CA LEU A 565 10.43 -8.90 50.78
C LEU A 565 10.02 -10.38 50.71
N SER A 566 10.04 -10.97 49.52
CA SER A 566 9.66 -12.37 49.32
C SER A 566 10.84 -13.33 49.50
N ASP A 567 10.56 -14.59 49.85
CA ASP A 567 11.54 -15.68 49.94
C ASP A 567 12.29 -15.97 48.60
N PHE A 568 12.03 -15.20 47.54
CA PHE A 568 12.76 -15.26 46.27
C PHE A 568 14.26 -15.08 46.43
N LEU A 569 14.72 -14.21 47.34
CA LEU A 569 16.15 -14.04 47.65
C LEU A 569 16.81 -15.37 48.05
N LYS A 570 16.09 -16.27 48.76
CA LYS A 570 16.62 -17.60 49.11
C LYS A 570 16.73 -18.52 47.89
N ILE A 571 15.85 -18.37 46.90
CA ILE A 571 15.86 -19.17 45.67
C ILE A 571 16.98 -18.70 44.73
N THR A 572 17.18 -17.38 44.58
CA THR A 572 18.25 -16.84 43.72
C THR A 572 19.64 -17.11 44.28
N ILE A 573 19.81 -17.00 45.60
CA ILE A 573 21.06 -17.39 46.29
C ILE A 573 21.32 -18.91 46.14
N ASN A 574 20.26 -19.74 46.19
CA ASN A 574 20.40 -21.17 45.97
C ASN A 574 20.72 -21.54 44.52
N MET A 575 20.26 -20.80 43.50
CA MET A 575 20.63 -21.09 42.10
C MET A 575 22.08 -20.70 41.77
N HIS A 576 22.61 -19.63 42.37
CA HIS A 576 24.02 -19.27 42.22
C HIS A 576 24.97 -20.24 42.94
N SER A 577 24.52 -20.93 43.99
CA SER A 577 25.35 -21.93 44.69
C SER A 577 25.43 -23.30 43.98
N TYR A 578 24.66 -23.53 42.91
CA TYR A 578 24.75 -24.73 42.06
C TYR A 578 25.60 -24.53 40.79
N THR A 579 26.16 -23.34 40.55
CA THR A 579 26.97 -23.02 39.35
C THR A 579 28.44 -22.69 39.65
N THR A 580 28.93 -23.08 40.83
CA THR A 580 30.38 -23.15 41.14
C THR A 580 30.85 -24.57 41.34
#